data_AF-A0A163YKI0-F1
#
_entry.id   AF-A0A163YKI0-F1
#
_cell.length_a   1.000
_cell.length_b   1.000
_cell.length_c   1.000
_cell.angle_alpha   90.00
_cell.angle_beta   90.00
_cell.angle_gamma   90.00
#
_symmetry.space_group_name_H-M   'P 1'
#
loop_
_entity.id
_entity.type
_entity.pdbx_description
1 polymer ?
#
loop_
_entity_poly.entity_id
_entity_poly.type
_entity_poly.pdbx_seq_one_letter_code
_entity_poly.pdbx_strand_id
1 'polypeptide(L)'
;MPKGNDRPPFVGVKAGDFVLVQSTLNPDPTDTSWWIGWVVGYPDQFKEIHGVTMLTVVDTESGEVRQVNAEQTTRLSLAGMEKGKVVPMVRA
;
A
#
# COMPACT_ATOMS: atom_id res chain seq x y z
N MET A 1 28.16 17.92 -3.64
CA MET A 1 27.38 16.79 -3.09
C MET A 1 25.99 17.32 -2.78
N PRO A 2 24.93 16.90 -3.49
CA PRO A 2 23.58 17.28 -3.10
C PRO A 2 23.27 16.62 -1.75
N LYS A 3 23.01 17.46 -0.73
CA LYS A 3 22.47 17.05 0.56
C LYS A 3 20.96 17.22 0.47
N GLY A 4 20.22 16.16 0.75
CA GLY A 4 18.76 16.15 0.74
C GLY A 4 18.24 15.11 -0.21
N ASN A 5 17.70 14.02 0.34
CA ASN A 5 16.76 13.18 -0.36
C ASN A 5 15.58 14.10 -0.76
N ASP A 6 15.55 14.57 -2.00
CA ASP A 6 14.35 15.14 -2.65
C ASP A 6 13.27 14.05 -2.90
N ARG A 7 13.30 12.97 -2.13
CA ARG A 7 12.19 12.03 -2.09
C ARG A 7 11.08 12.73 -1.31
N PRO A 8 9.91 12.97 -1.93
CA PRO A 8 8.77 13.49 -1.20
C PRO A 8 8.54 12.62 0.04
N PRO A 9 8.20 13.22 1.20
CA PRO A 9 7.93 12.47 2.41
C PRO A 9 6.93 11.37 2.12
N PHE A 10 7.20 10.16 2.60
CA PHE A 10 6.36 8.97 2.48
C PHE A 10 4.88 9.39 2.61
N VAL A 11 4.13 9.38 1.52
CA VAL A 11 2.77 9.93 1.50
C VAL A 11 1.84 8.96 2.21
N GLY A 12 1.75 9.10 3.54
CA GLY A 12 0.53 9.01 4.33
C GLY A 12 -0.40 7.82 4.08
N VAL A 13 0.14 6.62 3.90
CA VAL A 13 -0.63 5.38 3.87
C VAL A 13 -0.82 4.88 5.30
N LYS A 14 -2.07 4.59 5.70
CA LYS A 14 -2.38 4.00 7.00
C LYS A 14 -3.29 2.79 6.87
N ALA A 15 -3.40 2.04 7.96
CA ALA A 15 -4.43 1.03 8.14
C ALA A 15 -5.80 1.57 7.71
N GLY A 16 -6.54 0.81 6.90
CA GLY A 16 -7.82 1.26 6.39
C GLY A 16 -7.77 1.93 5.01
N ASP A 17 -6.60 2.32 4.51
CA ASP A 17 -6.50 2.93 3.18
C ASP A 17 -6.42 1.86 2.07
N PHE A 18 -7.01 2.18 0.92
CA PHE A 18 -6.79 1.43 -0.30
C PHE A 18 -5.53 1.94 -1.01
N VAL A 19 -4.78 1.01 -1.57
CA VAL A 19 -3.55 1.28 -2.31
C VAL A 19 -3.58 0.55 -3.64
N LEU A 20 -3.05 1.19 -4.66
CA LEU A 20 -2.64 0.53 -5.89
C LEU A 20 -1.22 0.00 -5.66
N VAL A 21 -1.03 -1.31 -5.84
CA VAL A 21 0.28 -1.97 -5.69
C VAL A 21 0.83 -2.27 -7.08
N GLN A 22 2.02 -1.77 -7.37
CA GLN A 22 2.74 -2.00 -8.61
C GLN A 22 3.69 -3.20 -8.50
N SER A 23 3.99 -3.86 -9.63
CA SER A 23 4.89 -5.03 -9.65
C SER A 23 6.33 -4.69 -9.22
N THR A 24 6.80 -3.49 -9.59
CA THR A 24 8.14 -2.96 -9.35
C THR A 24 8.05 -1.48 -8.97
N LEU A 25 9.15 -0.89 -8.48
CA LEU A 25 9.21 0.53 -8.12
C LEU A 25 9.04 1.48 -9.31
N ASN A 26 9.47 1.04 -10.48
CA ASN A 26 9.39 1.78 -11.73
C ASN A 26 8.86 0.83 -12.81
N PRO A 27 7.56 0.52 -12.79
CA PRO A 27 6.98 -0.40 -13.76
C PRO A 27 7.09 0.20 -15.17
N ASP A 28 7.26 -0.67 -16.17
CA ASP A 28 7.09 -0.29 -17.56
C ASP A 28 5.65 0.21 -17.78
N PRO A 29 5.40 1.22 -18.63
CA PRO A 29 4.05 1.70 -18.92
C PRO A 29 3.07 0.62 -19.42
N THR A 30 3.58 -0.49 -19.95
CA THR A 30 2.80 -1.64 -20.43
C THR A 30 2.52 -2.69 -19.36
N ASP A 31 3.08 -2.53 -18.15
CA ASP A 31 2.85 -3.47 -17.06
C ASP A 31 1.42 -3.34 -16.51
N THR A 32 0.66 -4.42 -16.65
CA THR A 32 -0.72 -4.55 -16.17
C THR A 32 -0.83 -5.42 -14.93
N SER A 33 0.29 -5.80 -14.32
CA SER A 33 0.33 -6.69 -13.14
C SER A 33 0.05 -5.96 -11.82
N TRP A 34 -0.48 -4.74 -11.90
CA TRP A 34 -0.89 -3.97 -10.72
C TRP A 34 -2.19 -4.53 -10.15
N TRP A 35 -2.37 -4.36 -8.84
CA TRP A 35 -3.57 -4.83 -8.14
C TRP A 35 -3.95 -3.85 -7.03
N ILE A 36 -5.22 -3.88 -6.64
CA ILE A 36 -5.73 -3.04 -5.56
C ILE A 36 -5.64 -3.82 -4.25
N GLY A 37 -5.05 -3.16 -3.27
CA GLY A 37 -4.85 -3.73 -1.94
C GLY A 37 -5.47 -2.86 -0.86
N TRP A 38 -5.87 -3.50 0.23
CA TRP A 38 -6.32 -2.85 1.45
C TRP A 38 -5.25 -2.99 2.54
N VAL A 39 -4.77 -1.86 3.07
CA VAL A 39 -3.76 -1.86 4.13
C VAL A 39 -4.39 -2.24 5.46
N VAL A 40 -3.89 -3.32 6.07
CA VAL A 40 -4.46 -3.90 7.31
C VAL A 40 -3.53 -3.82 8.53
N GLY A 41 -2.35 -3.19 8.39
CA GLY A 41 -1.35 -3.15 9.45
C GLY A 41 -1.79 -2.39 10.71
N TYR A 42 -1.36 -2.86 11.89
CA TYR A 42 -1.50 -2.11 13.15
C TYR A 42 -0.55 -0.88 13.18
N PRO A 43 -0.81 0.16 14.00
CA PRO A 43 -0.02 1.39 14.04
C PRO A 43 1.50 1.20 14.20
N ASP A 44 1.92 0.06 14.78
CA ASP A 44 3.31 -0.27 15.10
C ASP A 44 3.93 -1.34 14.16
N GLN A 45 3.26 -1.70 13.05
CA GLN A 45 3.64 -2.82 12.19
C GLN A 45 4.42 -2.48 10.92
N PHE A 46 4.80 -1.21 10.72
CA PHE A 46 5.71 -0.87 9.63
C PHE A 46 7.08 -1.46 9.95
N LYS A 47 7.33 -2.65 9.40
CA LYS A 47 8.60 -3.34 9.55
C LYS A 47 9.57 -2.79 8.51
N GLU A 48 10.69 -2.28 8.97
CA GLU A 48 11.80 -1.93 8.11
C GLU A 48 12.63 -3.20 7.84
N ILE A 49 12.78 -3.57 6.57
CA ILE A 49 13.65 -4.66 6.13
C ILE A 49 14.70 -4.06 5.22
N HIS A 50 15.97 -4.07 5.64
CA HIS A 50 17.10 -3.51 4.87
C HIS A 50 16.90 -2.05 4.42
N GLY A 51 16.31 -1.19 5.25
CA GLY A 51 16.04 0.20 4.86
C GLY A 51 14.71 0.42 4.13
N VAL A 52 13.94 -0.65 3.88
CA VAL A 52 12.69 -0.59 3.13
C VAL A 52 11.50 -0.75 4.07
N THR A 53 10.57 0.20 4.03
CA THR A 53 9.32 0.13 4.78
C THR A 53 8.37 -0.85 4.12
N MET A 54 7.91 -1.86 4.86
CA MET A 54 6.97 -2.86 4.36
C MET A 54 5.55 -2.61 4.88
N LEU A 55 4.55 -2.76 4.01
CA LEU A 55 3.12 -2.71 4.32
C LEU A 55 2.54 -4.12 4.33
N THR A 56 1.64 -4.39 5.27
CA THR A 56 0.78 -5.59 5.21
C THR A 56 -0.52 -5.22 4.51
N VAL A 57 -0.77 -5.84 3.38
CA VAL A 57 -1.86 -5.50 2.45
C VAL A 57 -2.65 -6.75 2.10
N VAL A 58 -3.97 -6.64 2.10
CA VAL A 58 -4.89 -7.68 1.62
C VAL A 58 -5.25 -7.37 0.18
N ASP A 59 -5.00 -8.30 -0.73
CA ASP A 59 -5.49 -8.23 -2.10
C ASP A 59 -7.02 -8.22 -2.11
N THR A 60 -7.61 -7.20 -2.73
CA THR A 60 -9.07 -7.02 -2.71
C THR A 60 -9.82 -8.02 -3.58
N GLU A 61 -9.16 -8.67 -4.54
CA GLU A 61 -9.76 -9.69 -5.39
C GLU A 61 -9.64 -11.08 -4.76
N SER A 62 -8.45 -11.44 -4.31
CA SER A 62 -8.17 -12.79 -3.80
C SER A 62 -8.36 -12.96 -2.29
N GLY A 63 -8.34 -11.86 -1.53
CA GLY A 63 -8.32 -11.87 -0.06
C GLY A 63 -6.98 -12.30 0.55
N GLU A 64 -5.95 -12.54 -0.27
CA GLU A 64 -4.63 -12.96 0.19
C GLU A 64 -3.90 -11.82 0.92
N VAL A 65 -3.22 -12.13 2.03
CA VAL A 65 -2.38 -11.15 2.74
C VAL A 65 -0.96 -11.21 2.21
N ARG A 66 -0.44 -10.07 1.74
CA ARG A 66 0.92 -9.94 1.21
C ARG A 66 1.67 -8.80 1.89
N GLN A 67 2.99 -8.95 2.01
CA GLN A 67 3.87 -7.86 2.40
C GLN A 67 4.43 -7.18 1.16
N VAL A 68 4.24 -5.87 1.06
CA VAL A 68 4.65 -5.07 -0.11
C VAL A 68 5.55 -3.93 0.32
N ASN A 69 6.51 -3.56 -0.53
CA ASN A 69 7.30 -2.37 -0.30
C ASN A 69 6.38 -1.15 -0.40
N ALA A 70 6.40 -0.31 0.61
CA ALA A 70 5.55 0.86 0.68
C ALA A 70 5.83 1.87 -0.45
N GLU A 71 7.05 1.89 -1.01
CA GLU A 71 7.41 2.70 -2.19
C GLU A 71 6.79 2.17 -3.50
N GLN A 72 6.34 0.90 -3.56
CA GLN A 72 5.59 0.35 -4.70
C GLN A 72 4.09 0.61 -4.60
N THR A 73 3.66 1.37 -3.59
CA THR A 73 2.24 1.60 -3.32
C THR A 73 1.86 3.05 -3.53
N THR A 74 0.73 3.25 -4.20
CA THR A 74 0.10 4.57 -4.36
C THR A 74 -1.24 4.56 -3.65
N ARG A 75 -1.45 5.48 -2.69
CA ARG A 75 -2.72 5.62 -1.99
C ARG A 75 -3.83 6.01 -2.97
N LEU A 76 -4.93 5.27 -2.94
CA LEU A 76 -6.14 5.59 -3.70
C LEU A 76 -7.09 6.41 -2.83
N SER A 77 -7.41 7.62 -3.28
CA SER A 77 -8.41 8.49 -2.64
C SER A 77 -9.65 8.56 -3.51
N LEU A 78 -10.62 7.70 -3.24
CA LEU A 78 -11.89 7.65 -3.97
C LEU A 78 -12.90 8.59 -3.31
N ALA A 79 -13.27 9.67 -4.00
CA ALA A 79 -14.31 10.59 -3.54
C ALA A 79 -15.64 9.83 -3.41
N GLY A 80 -16.30 9.94 -2.25
CA GLY A 80 -17.55 9.23 -1.94
C GLY A 80 -17.39 7.84 -1.34
N MET A 81 -16.16 7.35 -1.13
CA MET A 81 -15.95 6.10 -0.41
C MET A 81 -16.19 6.30 1.10
N GLU A 82 -17.39 5.96 1.55
CA GLU A 82 -17.73 5.98 2.98
C GLU A 82 -17.04 4.84 3.71
N LYS A 83 -16.08 5.17 4.59
CA LYS A 83 -15.34 4.18 5.39
C LYS A 83 -16.25 3.27 6.23
N GLY A 84 -17.44 3.75 6.62
CA GLY A 84 -18.44 2.97 7.34
C GLY A 84 -19.17 1.91 6.50
N LYS A 85 -19.03 1.94 5.17
CA LYS A 85 -19.55 0.92 4.24
C LYS A 85 -18.50 -0.10 3.83
N VAL A 86 -17.25 0.05 4.28
CA VAL A 86 -16.21 -0.94 4.09
C VAL A 86 -16.48 -2.08 5.08
N VAL A 87 -16.93 -3.22 4.56
CA VAL A 87 -17.24 -4.40 5.38
C VAL A 87 -15.92 -4.94 5.94
N PRO A 88 -15.77 -5.09 7.27
CA PRO A 88 -14.59 -5.74 7.84
C PRO A 88 -14.48 -7.15 7.28
N MET A 89 -13.32 -7.51 6.75
CA MET A 89 -13.07 -8.88 6.32
C MET A 89 -12.97 -9.75 7.58
N VAL A 90 -14.07 -10.36 7.98
CA VAL A 90 -14.11 -11.29 9.10
C VAL A 90 -13.39 -12.56 8.66
N ARG A 91 -12.22 -12.84 9.23
CA ARG A 91 -11.58 -14.15 9.05
C ARG A 91 -12.49 -15.19 9.69
N ALA A 92 -13.04 -16.09 8.88
CA ALA A 92 -13.68 -17.32 9.33
C ALA A 92 -12.61 -18.33 9.79
#